data_AF-A0A6J7KDZ0-F1
#
_entry.id   AF-A0A6J7KDZ0-F1
#
_cell.length_a   1.000
_cell.length_b   1.000
_cell.length_c   1.000
_cell.angle_alpha   90.00
_cell.angle_beta   90.00
_cell.angle_gamma   90.00
#
_symmetry.space_group_name_H-M   'P 1'
#
loop_
_entity.id
_entity.type
_entity.pdbx_description
1 polymer ?
#
loop_
_entity_poly.entity_id
_entity_poly.type
_entity_poly.pdbx_seq_one_letter_code
_entity_poly.pdbx_strand_id
1 'polypeptide(L)'
;MAPDDSTTDDIVAEAALQLWSAAQTDFDPFEVPSAEWPETAVPVRDADIAVDTHLEVEEVRAALERLDGVKVVLGREAGTCSVLRVIPEDAPL
;
A
#
# COMPACT_ATOMS: atom_id res chain seq x y z
N MET A 1 -13.25 -24.29 3.31
CA MET A 1 -12.95 -23.08 4.11
C MET A 1 -12.20 -22.18 3.17
N ALA A 2 -12.89 -21.23 2.54
CA ALA A 2 -12.21 -20.26 1.68
C ALA A 2 -11.37 -19.38 2.61
N PRO A 3 -10.09 -19.10 2.29
CA PRO A 3 -9.32 -18.16 3.09
C PRO A 3 -10.09 -16.84 3.11
N ASP A 4 -10.31 -16.32 4.31
CA ASP A 4 -11.08 -15.14 4.58
C ASP A 4 -10.48 -13.95 3.82
N ASP A 5 -11.17 -13.48 2.78
CA ASP A 5 -10.75 -12.37 1.92
C ASP A 5 -10.36 -11.11 2.72
N SER A 6 -11.02 -10.88 3.86
CA SER A 6 -10.68 -9.79 4.80
C SER A 6 -9.32 -9.97 5.47
N THR A 7 -8.86 -11.21 5.71
CA THR A 7 -7.52 -11.45 6.25
C THR A 7 -6.45 -11.10 5.23
N THR A 8 -6.65 -11.41 3.95
CA THR A 8 -5.72 -11.03 2.88
C THR A 8 -5.63 -9.51 2.73
N ASP A 9 -6.76 -8.81 2.78
CA ASP A 9 -6.79 -7.35 2.69
C ASP A 9 -6.03 -6.69 3.84
N ASP A 10 -6.22 -7.15 5.08
CA ASP A 10 -5.49 -6.59 6.23
C ASP A 10 -3.98 -6.89 6.17
N ILE A 11 -3.59 -8.10 5.75
CA ILE A 11 -2.17 -8.45 5.54
C ILE A 11 -1.55 -7.55 4.47
N VAL A 12 -2.21 -7.38 3.33
CA VAL A 12 -1.73 -6.55 2.21
C VAL A 12 -1.66 -5.08 2.62
N ALA A 13 -2.65 -4.59 3.38
CA ALA A 13 -2.65 -3.22 3.89
C ALA A 13 -1.48 -2.96 4.85
N GLU A 14 -1.24 -3.87 5.79
CA GLU A 14 -0.15 -3.77 6.75
C GLU A 14 1.22 -3.82 6.06
N ALA A 15 1.41 -4.77 5.14
CA ALA A 15 2.65 -4.90 4.38
C ALA A 15 2.89 -3.69 3.47
N ALA A 16 1.85 -3.19 2.79
CA ALA A 16 1.94 -1.97 1.98
C ALA A 16 2.36 -0.76 2.83
N LEU A 17 1.81 -0.61 4.04
CA LEU A 17 2.19 0.44 4.97
C LEU A 17 3.64 0.33 5.40
N GLN A 18 4.07 -0.85 5.83
CA GLN A 18 5.44 -1.07 6.30
C GLN A 18 6.46 -0.84 5.18
N LEU A 19 6.25 -1.44 4.02
CA LEU A 19 7.15 -1.30 2.86
C LEU A 19 7.20 0.13 2.35
N TRP A 20 6.04 0.80 2.22
CA TRP A 20 6.01 2.18 1.75
C TRP A 20 6.70 3.11 2.74
N SER A 21 6.45 2.95 4.05
CA SER A 21 7.11 3.74 5.08
C SER A 21 8.62 3.51 5.09
N ALA A 22 9.06 2.25 4.98
CA ALA A 22 10.48 1.91 4.90
C ALA A 22 11.18 2.46 3.65
N ALA A 23 10.43 2.64 2.55
CA ALA A 23 10.94 3.23 1.32
C ALA A 23 11.10 4.76 1.40
N GLN A 24 10.44 5.45 2.34
CA GLN A 24 10.56 6.90 2.50
C GLN A 24 11.82 7.25 3.31
N THR A 25 12.92 7.54 2.62
CA THR A 25 14.17 7.97 3.26
C THR A 25 14.21 9.47 3.55
N ASP A 26 13.42 10.26 2.82
CA ASP A 26 13.46 11.72 2.84
C ASP A 26 12.52 12.34 3.88
N PHE A 27 11.54 11.57 4.38
CA PHE A 27 10.61 11.99 5.41
C PHE A 27 10.09 10.77 6.17
N ASP A 28 9.78 10.95 7.45
CA ASP A 28 9.13 9.92 8.25
C ASP A 28 7.60 10.13 8.20
N PRO A 29 6.82 9.16 7.69
CA PRO A 29 5.37 9.32 7.55
C PRO A 29 4.61 9.28 8.89
N PHE A 30 5.25 8.87 9.98
CA PHE A 30 4.69 8.92 11.33
C PHE A 30 4.98 10.26 12.03
N GLU A 31 6.03 10.98 11.62
CA GLU A 31 6.34 12.32 12.14
C GLU A 31 5.77 13.45 11.28
N VAL A 32 5.66 13.25 9.96
CA VAL A 32 5.19 14.26 9.01
C VAL A 32 3.70 14.05 8.73
N PRO A 33 2.85 15.07 8.89
CA PRO A 33 1.43 14.94 8.59
C PRO A 33 1.20 14.67 7.11
N SER A 34 0.20 13.86 6.81
CA SER A 34 -0.02 13.36 5.46
C SER A 34 -0.26 14.47 4.42
N ALA A 35 -0.80 15.62 4.82
CA ALA A 35 -0.96 16.78 3.94
C ALA A 35 0.37 17.37 3.42
N GLU A 36 1.48 17.10 4.09
CA GLU A 36 2.82 17.61 3.75
C GLU A 36 3.70 16.58 3.05
N TRP A 37 3.19 15.37 2.78
CA TRP A 37 3.97 14.35 2.09
C TRP A 37 4.26 14.76 0.64
N PRO A 38 5.52 14.62 0.19
CA PRO A 38 5.91 15.02 -1.15
C PRO A 38 5.26 14.13 -2.23
N GLU A 39 4.92 14.72 -3.37
CA GLU A 39 4.46 13.98 -4.56
C GLU A 39 5.55 13.06 -5.15
N THR A 40 6.80 13.26 -4.73
CA THR A 40 7.96 12.43 -5.08
C THR A 40 8.15 11.25 -4.12
N ALA A 41 7.14 10.93 -3.30
CA ALA A 41 7.18 9.75 -2.44
C ALA A 41 7.49 8.49 -3.27
N VAL A 42 8.32 7.62 -2.70
CA VAL A 42 8.79 6.43 -3.42
C VAL A 42 7.63 5.44 -3.51
N PRO A 43 7.19 5.06 -4.72
CA PRO A 43 6.10 4.10 -4.88
C PRO A 43 6.60 2.68 -4.63
N VAL A 44 5.74 1.84 -4.05
CA VAL A 44 6.03 0.41 -3.81
C VAL A 44 5.20 -0.44 -4.76
N ARG A 45 5.79 -1.44 -5.41
CA ARG A 45 5.09 -2.25 -6.42
C ARG A 45 4.33 -3.41 -5.79
N ASP A 46 3.28 -3.85 -6.48
CA ASP A 46 2.52 -5.06 -6.11
C ASP A 46 3.43 -6.29 -5.94
N ALA A 47 4.48 -6.41 -6.77
CA ALA A 47 5.48 -7.47 -6.69
C ALA A 47 6.30 -7.46 -5.39
N ASP A 48 6.68 -6.29 -4.87
CA ASP A 48 7.45 -6.19 -3.62
C ASP A 48 6.59 -6.61 -2.43
N ILE A 49 5.31 -6.20 -2.44
CA ILE A 49 4.33 -6.59 -1.41
C ILE A 49 4.06 -8.10 -1.47
N ALA A 50 3.94 -8.68 -2.67
CA ALA A 50 3.78 -10.11 -2.85
C ALA A 50 4.97 -10.92 -2.32
N VAL A 51 6.19 -10.43 -2.53
CA VAL A 51 7.40 -11.06 -1.99
C VAL A 51 7.41 -11.01 -0.46
N ASP A 52 7.04 -9.88 0.14
CA ASP A 52 7.02 -9.71 1.60
C ASP A 52 5.94 -10.60 2.25
N THR A 53 4.73 -10.55 1.72
CA THR A 53 3.56 -11.28 2.25
C THR A 53 3.52 -12.76 1.87
N HIS A 54 4.38 -13.20 0.95
CA HIS A 54 4.37 -14.54 0.36
C HIS A 54 3.04 -14.91 -0.34
N LEU A 55 2.30 -13.90 -0.81
CA LEU A 55 1.05 -14.05 -1.56
C LEU A 55 1.30 -14.02 -3.07
N GLU A 56 0.32 -14.48 -3.85
CA GLU A 56 0.39 -14.30 -5.31
C GLU A 56 0.16 -12.83 -5.69
N VAL A 57 0.90 -12.36 -6.71
CA VAL A 57 0.79 -10.96 -7.19
C VAL A 57 -0.65 -10.62 -7.62
N GLU A 58 -1.38 -11.60 -8.16
CA GLU A 58 -2.79 -11.41 -8.54
C GLU A 58 -3.70 -11.21 -7.32
N GLU A 59 -3.45 -11.93 -6.21
CA GLU A 59 -4.19 -11.77 -4.96
C GLU A 59 -3.86 -10.42 -4.30
N VAL A 60 -2.59 -10.06 -4.25
CA VAL A 60 -2.14 -8.75 -3.75
C VAL A 60 -2.76 -7.63 -4.57
N ARG A 61 -2.77 -7.77 -5.89
CA ARG A 61 -3.39 -6.77 -6.77
C ARG A 61 -4.89 -6.64 -6.50
N ALA A 62 -5.62 -7.75 -6.41
CA ALA A 62 -7.05 -7.73 -6.10
C ALA A 62 -7.34 -7.09 -4.73
N ALA A 63 -6.51 -7.36 -3.72
CA ALA A 63 -6.59 -6.72 -2.42
C ALA A 63 -6.30 -5.21 -2.49
N LEU A 64 -5.21 -4.82 -3.14
CA LEU A 64 -4.84 -3.42 -3.36
C LEU A 64 -5.96 -2.66 -4.07
N GLU A 65 -6.58 -3.25 -5.11
CA GLU A 65 -7.70 -2.63 -5.83
C GLU A 65 -8.92 -2.39 -4.95
N ARG A 66 -9.17 -3.23 -3.94
CA ARG A 66 -10.23 -3.01 -2.95
C ARG A 66 -9.86 -1.95 -1.91
N LEU A 67 -8.58 -1.82 -1.61
CA LEU A 67 -8.05 -0.88 -0.63
C LEU A 67 -7.78 0.52 -1.20
N ASP A 68 -7.84 0.66 -2.53
CA ASP A 68 -7.64 1.92 -3.24
C ASP A 68 -8.68 2.96 -2.82
N GLY A 69 -8.21 4.12 -2.37
CA GLY A 69 -9.03 5.20 -1.81
C GLY A 69 -9.53 4.96 -0.39
N VAL A 70 -9.21 3.82 0.24
CA VAL A 70 -9.60 3.52 1.64
C VAL A 70 -8.37 3.46 2.55
N LYS A 71 -7.38 2.60 2.23
CA LYS A 71 -6.13 2.46 2.99
C LYS A 71 -4.89 2.84 2.18
N VAL A 72 -4.98 2.83 0.84
CA VAL A 72 -3.86 3.15 -0.06
C VAL A 72 -4.35 3.94 -1.27
N VAL A 73 -3.43 4.58 -1.98
CA VAL A 73 -3.65 5.19 -3.30
C VAL A 73 -2.78 4.45 -4.31
N LEU A 74 -3.40 3.90 -5.34
CA LEU A 74 -2.73 3.15 -6.39
C LEU A 74 -2.39 4.00 -7.62
N GLY A 75 -1.22 3.74 -8.17
CA GLY A 75 -0.78 4.15 -9.48
C GLY A 75 -0.74 2.94 -10.39
N ARG A 76 -1.28 3.09 -11.61
CA ARG A 76 -1.28 2.02 -12.63
C ARG A 76 -0.46 2.47 -13.81
N GLU A 77 0.64 1.77 -14.08
CA GLU A 77 1.50 2.03 -15.22
C GLU A 77 1.87 0.73 -15.92
N ALA A 78 1.66 0.68 -17.24
CA ALA A 78 2.06 -0.44 -18.10
C ALA A 78 1.66 -1.86 -17.61
N GLY A 79 0.57 -1.98 -16.85
CA GLY A 79 0.09 -3.26 -16.31
C GLY A 79 0.64 -3.63 -14.92
N THR A 80 1.41 -2.73 -14.29
CA THR A 80 1.86 -2.83 -12.89
C THR A 80 1.01 -1.92 -12.02
N CYS A 81 0.61 -2.42 -10.85
CA CYS A 81 0.03 -1.60 -9.78
C CYS A 81 1.12 -1.26 -8.78
N SER A 82 1.18 0.01 -8.40
CA SER A 82 2.09 0.51 -7.38
C SER A 82 1.31 1.30 -6.35
N VAL A 83 1.61 1.10 -5.07
CA VAL A 83 1.14 1.95 -3.98
C VAL A 83 1.93 3.26 -4.05
N LEU A 84 1.27 4.33 -4.48
CA LEU A 84 1.86 5.68 -4.54
C LEU A 84 1.93 6.29 -3.14
N ARG A 85 0.90 6.00 -2.33
CA ARG A 85 0.72 6.61 -1.02
C ARG A 85 -0.17 5.73 -0.14
N VAL A 86 0.05 5.80 1.17
CA VAL A 86 -0.81 5.17 2.18
C VAL A 86 -1.78 6.20 2.77
N ILE A 87 -2.98 5.77 3.16
CA ILE A 87 -3.97 6.64 3.80
C ILE A 87 -3.92 6.32 5.30
N PRO A 88 -3.40 7.22 6.15
CA PRO A 88 -3.38 6.97 7.58
C PRO A 88 -4.82 6.93 8.12
N GLU A 89 -5.09 6.04 9.08
CA GLU A 89 -6.43 5.85 9.65
C GLU A 89 -6.98 7.11 10.35
N ASP A 90 -6.13 8.07 10.67
CA ASP A 90 -6.48 9.36 11.30
C ASP A 90 -6.82 10.48 10.28
N ALA A 91 -6.67 10.23 8.98
CA ALA A 91 -7.01 11.24 7.97
C ALA A 91 -8.53 11.44 7.85
N PRO A 92 -9.07 12.67 8.01
CA PRO A 92 -10.47 12.91 7.73
C PRO A 92 -10.75 12.72 6.23
N LEU A 93 -11.70 11.82 5.92
CA LEU A 93 -12.24 11.59 4.57
C LEU A 93 -13.01 12.81 4.04
#